data_AF-A0A843IJ73-F1
#
_entry.id   AF-A0A843IJ73-F1
#
_cell.length_a   1.000
_cell.length_b   1.000
_cell.length_c   1.000
_cell.angle_alpha   90.00
_cell.angle_beta   90.00
_cell.angle_gamma   90.00
#
_symmetry.space_group_name_H-M   'P 1'
#
loop_
_entity.id
_entity.type
_entity.pdbx_description
1 polymer ?
#
loop_
_entity_poly.entity_id
_entity_poly.type
_entity_poly.pdbx_seq_one_letter_code
_entity_poly.pdbx_strand_id
1 'polypeptide(L)' 'MNTLVIDLTHGGVKIAVSLAKKGDNVYCYDIYNTLKDIEKRMLDVYNIELIQLDDLKKFNDDLKVIYPIHL' A
#
# COMPACT_ATOMS: atom_id res chain seq x y z
N MET A 1 -2.47 -6.27 12.10
CA MET A 1 -1.04 -6.08 11.78
C MET A 1 -0.96 -4.96 10.76
N ASN A 2 -0.05 -3.99 10.96
CA ASN A 2 0.13 -2.88 10.02
C ASN A 2 1.05 -3.35 8.89
N THR A 3 0.56 -3.26 7.65
CA THR A 3 1.29 -3.72 6.47
C THR A 3 1.52 -2.55 5.54
N LEU A 4 2.77 -2.29 5.17
CA LEU A 4 3.16 -1.31 4.17
C LEU A 4 3.50 -2.02 2.86
N VAL A 5 2.72 -1.75 1.83
CA VAL A 5 3.05 -2.16 0.46
C VAL A 5 3.78 -1.01 -0.24
N ILE A 6 5.04 -1.24 -0.56
CA ILE A 6 5.89 -0.32 -1.34
C ILE A 6 5.87 -0.81 -2.79
N ASP A 7 5.86 0.14 -3.72
CA ASP A 7 5.74 -0.11 -5.15
C ASP A 7 4.36 -0.69 -5.51
N LEU A 8 3.54 0.17 -6.11
CA LEU A 8 2.18 -0.17 -6.51
C LEU A 8 2.09 -0.61 -7.97
N THR A 9 3.21 -0.65 -8.69
CA THR A 9 3.27 -1.18 -10.04
C THR A 9 3.18 -2.71 -10.04
N HIS A 10 2.97 -3.28 -11.23
CA HIS A 10 3.14 -4.70 -11.53
C HIS A 10 2.41 -5.72 -10.60
N GLY A 11 1.42 -5.28 -9.82
CA GLY A 11 0.67 -6.13 -8.91
C GLY A 11 0.61 -5.63 -7.47
N GLY A 12 1.38 -4.60 -7.11
CA GLY A 12 1.38 -4.00 -5.77
C GLY A 12 -0.02 -3.59 -5.30
N VAL A 13 -0.80 -2.94 -6.15
CA VAL A 13 -2.21 -2.61 -5.84
C VAL A 13 -3.05 -3.86 -5.54
N LYS A 14 -2.90 -4.93 -6.32
CA LYS A 14 -3.66 -6.19 -6.10
C LYS A 14 -3.26 -6.84 -4.77
N ILE A 15 -1.97 -6.82 -4.44
CA ILE A 15 -1.45 -7.33 -3.18
C ILE A 15 -2.05 -6.54 -2.01
N ALA A 16 -2.02 -5.21 -2.06
CA ALA A 16 -2.60 -4.35 -1.04
C ALA A 16 -4.09 -4.66 -0.80
N VAL A 17 -4.88 -4.73 -1.87
CA VAL A 17 -6.31 -5.09 -1.81
C VAL A 17 -6.54 -6.49 -1.23
N SER A 18 -5.73 -7.47 -1.62
CA SER A 18 -5.84 -8.83 -1.08
C SER A 18 -5.52 -8.91 0.41
N LEU A 19 -4.59 -8.09 0.91
CA LEU A 19 -4.25 -8.01 2.33
C LEU A 19 -5.36 -7.32 3.12
N ALA A 20 -5.87 -6.19 2.64
CA ALA A 20 -7.00 -5.49 3.26
C ALA A 20 -8.23 -6.40 3.39
N LYS A 21 -8.55 -7.19 2.34
CA LYS A 21 -9.61 -8.20 2.38
C LYS A 21 -9.42 -9.30 3.42
N LYS A 22 -8.19 -9.55 3.86
CA LYS A 22 -7.85 -10.51 4.92
C LYS A 22 -7.89 -9.89 6.32
N GLY A 23 -8.19 -8.59 6.42
CA GLY A 23 -8.27 -7.86 7.69
C GLY A 23 -6.96 -7.21 8.12
N ASP A 24 -5.95 -7.14 7.25
CA ASP A 24 -4.75 -6.33 7.53
C ASP A 24 -5.10 -4.84 7.48
N ASN A 25 -4.44 -4.05 8.32
CA ASN A 25 -4.45 -2.59 8.19
C ASN A 25 -3.35 -2.22 7.20
N VAL A 26 -3.72 -1.77 6.00
CA VAL A 26 -2.81 -1.65 4.86
C VAL A 26 -2.55 -0.19 4.52
N TYR A 27 -1.26 0.13 4.43
CA TYR A 27 -0.72 1.38 3.92
C TYR A 27 0.00 1.11 2.61
N CYS A 28 -0.03 2.07 1.71
CA CYS A 28 0.61 1.98 0.40
C CYS A 28 1.55 3.17 0.18
N TYR A 29 2.72 2.92 -0.39
CA TYR A 29 3.62 3.97 -0.87
C TYR A 29 3.95 3.76 -2.36
N ASP A 30 3.39 4.62 -3.20
CA ASP A 30 3.64 4.65 -4.64
C ASP A 30 4.95 5.40 -4.93
N ILE A 31 6.08 4.72 -4.72
CA ILE A 31 7.42 5.30 -4.87
C ILE A 31 7.67 5.94 -6.26
N TYR A 32 6.97 5.48 -7.31
CA TYR A 32 7.14 5.94 -8.68
C TYR A 32 6.05 6.93 -9.14
N ASN A 33 5.05 7.25 -8.30
CA ASN A 33 3.90 8.09 -8.65
C ASN A 33 3.18 7.62 -9.93
N THR A 34 2.95 6.32 -10.06
CA THR A 34 2.41 5.67 -11.26
C THR A 34 0.91 5.37 -11.18
N LEU A 35 0.30 5.52 -10.00
CA LEU A 35 -1.12 5.20 -9.79
C LEU A 35 -2.05 6.02 -10.69
N LYS A 36 -2.90 5.30 -11.43
CA LYS A 36 -4.01 5.87 -12.18
C LYS A 36 -5.22 6.14 -11.27
N ASP A 37 -6.13 6.99 -11.71
CA ASP A 37 -7.33 7.36 -10.93
C ASP A 37 -8.18 6.15 -10.54
N ILE A 38 -8.29 5.15 -11.41
CA ILE A 38 -9.04 3.92 -11.12
C ILE A 38 -8.40 3.12 -9.98
N GLU A 39 -7.07 3.10 -9.89
CA GLU A 39 -6.34 2.40 -8.84
C GLU A 39 -6.44 3.15 -7.51
N LYS A 40 -6.34 4.50 -7.54
CA LYS A 40 -6.57 5.34 -6.35
C LYS A 40 -7.97 5.12 -5.76
N ARG A 41 -9.00 5.11 -6.61
CA ARG A 41 -10.39 4.80 -6.19
C ARG A 41 -10.51 3.40 -5.62
N MET A 42 -9.79 2.43 -6.18
CA MET A 42 -9.82 1.07 -5.66
C MET A 42 -9.18 1.01 -4.26
N LEU A 43 -8.07 1.70 -4.02
CA LEU A 43 -7.46 1.78 -2.68
C LEU A 43 -8.44 2.37 -1.65
N ASP A 44 -9.11 3.47 -2.02
CA ASP A 44 -10.12 4.14 -1.18
C ASP A 44 -11.29 3.22 -0.81
N VAL A 45 -11.84 2.48 -1.78
CA VAL A 45 -12.93 1.50 -1.55
C VAL A 45 -12.55 0.42 -0.53
N TYR A 46 -11.28 0.05 -0.45
CA TYR A 46 -10.79 -0.95 0.50
C TYR A 46 -10.20 -0.35 1.78
N ASN A 47 -10.41 0.95 2.04
CA ASN A 47 -9.83 1.69 3.17
C ASN A 47 -8.31 1.53 3.27
N ILE A 48 -7.63 1.55 2.12
CA ILE A 48 -6.17 1.46 2.04
C ILE A 48 -5.61 2.87 1.92
N GLU A 49 -4.81 3.28 2.90
CA GLU A 49 -4.26 4.62 2.93
C GLU A 49 -3.01 4.73 2.04
N LEU A 50 -3.02 5.69 1.11
CA LEU A 50 -1.84 6.06 0.33
C LEU A 50 -1.03 7.10 1.12
N ILE A 51 0.13 6.69 1.63
CA ILE A 51 0.99 7.52 2.47
C ILE A 51 2.14 8.13 1.67
N GLN A 52 2.72 9.19 2.20
CA GLN A 52 4.02 9.72 1.77
C GLN A 52 5.14 9.23 2.68
N LEU A 53 6.39 9.30 2.22
CA LEU A 53 7.54 8.85 3.01
C LEU A 53 7.62 9.59 4.37
N ASP A 54 7.26 10.87 4.41
CA ASP A 54 7.26 11.66 5.64
C ASP A 54 6.20 11.20 6.66
N ASP A 55 5.13 10.54 6.22
CA ASP A 55 4.11 10.00 7.12
C ASP A 55 4.64 8.83 7.94
N LEU A 56 5.69 8.13 7.47
CA LEU A 56 6.33 7.04 8.21
C LEU A 56 6.83 7.46 9.59
N LYS A 57 7.17 8.74 9.77
CA LYS A 57 7.59 9.30 11.07
C LYS A 57 6.49 9.25 12.14
N LYS A 58 5.23 9.07 11.74
CA LYS A 58 4.06 9.00 12.64
C LYS A 58 3.79 7.58 13.13
N PHE A 59 4.42 6.57 12.53
CA PHE A 59 4.22 5.18 12.91
C PHE A 59 5.12 4.83 14.09
N ASN A 60 4.51 4.36 15.18
CA ASN A 60 5.20 3.96 16.41
C ASN A 60 5.19 2.43 16.62
N ASP A 61 4.55 1.68 15.72
CA ASP A 61 4.37 0.23 15.80
C ASP A 61 5.16 -0.50 14.69
N ASP A 62 5.31 -1.81 14.85
CA ASP A 62 5.92 -2.66 13.84
C ASP A 62 5.13 -2.64 12.51
N LEU A 63 5.87 -2.45 11.42
CA LEU A 63 5.35 -2.45 10.06
C LEU A 63 5.90 -3.65 9.30
N LYS A 64 4.98 -4.51 8.83
CA LYS A 64 5.33 -5.53 7.85
C LYS A 64 5.49 -4.86 6.49
N VAL A 65 6.71 -4.81 5.96
CA VAL A 65 7.00 -4.21 4.66
C VAL A 65 6.95 -5.29 3.57
N ILE A 66 6.20 -5.01 2.51
CA ILE A 66 6.11 -5.84 1.30
C ILE A 66 6.48 -4.97 0.11
N TYR A 67 7.47 -5.40 -0.67
CA TYR A 67 7.80 -4.78 -1.95
C TYR A 67 7.83 -5.86 -3.03
N PRO A 68 6.96 -5.78 -4.06
CA PRO A 68 7.01 -6.72 -5.17
C PRO A 68 8.32 -6.60 -5.94
N ILE A 69 8.90 -7.74 -6.35
CA ILE A 69 10.05 -7.77 -7.26
C ILE A 69 9.56 -8.31 -8.58
N HIS A 70 9.83 -7.58 -9.65
CA HIS A 70 9.62 -8.04 -11.03
C HIS A 70 10.98 -8.27 -11.68
N LEU A 71 11.15 -9.47 -12.24
CA LEU A 71 12.32 -9.92 -12.99
C LEU A 71 12.09 -9.77 -14.49
#